data_AF-A0A8C2FF32-F1
#
_entry.id   AF-A0A8C2FF32-F1
#
_cell.length_a   1.000
_cell.length_b   1.000
_cell.length_c   1.000
_cell.angle_alpha   90.00
_cell.angle_beta   90.00
_cell.angle_gamma   90.00
#
_symmetry.space_group_name_H-M   'P 1'
#
loop_
_entity.id
_entity.type
_entity.pdbx_description
1 polymer ?
#
loop_
_entity_poly.entity_id
_entity_poly.type
_entity_poly.pdbx_seq_one_letter_code
_entity_poly.pdbx_strand_id
1 'polypeptide(L)'
;MSHISTHLGGQNPDYMLHGTGVKPGSDPKRPQAGDGSTVAPEDAARFLSCYCSGHCPEDATNNTCETNGQCFAIIEEDENGEASLTSGCMKYEGSHFQCKDSPNAQTRRTIECCSTDFCNRDLQPTLPPPIPGSKLHVT
;
A
#
# COMPACT_ATOMS: atom_id res chain seq x y z
N MET A 1 25.13 40.82 41.77
CA MET A 1 25.63 39.80 42.73
C MET A 1 24.86 38.52 42.46
N SER A 2 25.55 37.40 42.58
CA SER A 2 25.27 36.13 41.90
C SER A 2 24.27 35.19 42.59
N HIS A 3 23.81 34.20 41.80
CA HIS A 3 23.23 32.85 42.11
C HIS A 3 21.87 32.81 42.87
N ILE A 4 20.96 31.82 42.75
CA ILE A 4 21.04 30.34 42.65
C ILE A 4 19.64 29.74 42.25
N SER A 5 19.60 28.55 41.60
CA SER A 5 18.60 27.40 41.64
C SER A 5 17.08 27.63 41.79
N THR A 6 16.10 26.90 41.20
CA THR A 6 15.95 25.47 40.82
C THR A 6 14.57 25.22 40.14
N HIS A 7 14.50 24.20 39.28
CA HIS A 7 13.43 23.18 39.01
C HIS A 7 11.95 23.49 38.62
N LEU A 8 11.43 22.49 37.87
CA LEU A 8 10.06 22.00 37.64
C LEU A 8 9.46 22.44 36.28
N GLY A 9 9.14 21.57 35.32
CA GLY A 9 8.62 20.19 35.40
C GLY A 9 7.21 20.17 34.80
N GLY A 10 7.10 20.05 33.47
CA GLY A 10 5.83 20.08 32.71
C GLY A 10 5.31 18.68 32.38
N GLN A 11 3.99 18.51 32.53
CA GLN A 11 3.24 17.27 32.76
C GLN A 11 3.18 16.23 31.61
N ASN A 12 3.23 14.95 31.99
CA ASN A 12 2.75 13.78 31.23
C ASN A 12 1.36 13.38 31.77
N PRO A 13 0.31 13.16 30.96
CA PRO A 13 -0.96 12.65 31.46
C PRO A 13 -1.02 11.12 31.38
N ASP A 14 -0.86 10.47 32.53
CA ASP A 14 -1.16 9.04 32.72
C ASP A 14 -2.68 8.79 32.73
N TYR A 15 -3.11 7.85 31.87
CA TYR A 15 -4.49 7.36 31.80
C TYR A 15 -4.74 6.36 32.94
N MET A 16 -5.48 6.77 33.96
CA MET A 16 -5.79 5.95 35.15
C MET A 16 -6.91 4.95 34.85
N LEU A 17 -6.58 3.66 34.73
CA LEU A 17 -7.55 2.55 34.85
C LEU A 17 -7.47 1.96 36.26
N HIS A 18 -8.56 2.16 37.02
CA HIS A 18 -8.73 1.59 38.36
C HIS A 18 -9.15 0.11 38.28
N GLY A 19 -8.36 -0.77 38.91
CA GLY A 19 -8.72 -2.17 39.16
C GLY A 19 -8.18 -2.61 40.52
N THR A 20 -9.07 -2.99 41.42
CA THR A 20 -8.82 -3.37 42.82
C THR A 20 -8.41 -4.85 42.98
N GLY A 21 -7.32 -5.12 43.72
CA GLY A 21 -7.34 -6.05 44.88
C GLY A 21 -6.85 -7.51 44.79
N VAL A 22 -5.68 -7.76 45.43
CA VAL A 22 -5.21 -8.89 46.30
C VAL A 22 -4.57 -10.19 45.73
N LYS A 23 -3.63 -10.74 46.53
CA LYS A 23 -2.41 -11.58 46.26
C LYS A 23 -2.62 -13.12 46.53
N PRO A 24 -1.57 -13.96 46.77
CA PRO A 24 -0.55 -14.58 45.88
C PRO A 24 -0.54 -16.14 45.93
N GLY A 25 0.15 -16.83 45.01
CA GLY A 25 0.38 -18.29 45.11
C GLY A 25 1.40 -18.81 44.09
N SER A 26 2.27 -19.73 44.51
CA SER A 26 3.55 -20.11 43.89
C SER A 26 3.50 -21.28 42.88
N ASP A 27 4.42 -21.22 41.89
CA ASP A 27 5.12 -22.31 41.14
C ASP A 27 4.34 -23.20 40.12
N PRO A 28 5.01 -23.95 39.20
CA PRO A 28 5.62 -23.43 37.97
C PRO A 28 5.35 -24.34 36.72
N LYS A 29 4.87 -23.80 35.58
CA LYS A 29 5.22 -24.36 34.25
C LYS A 29 4.83 -23.40 33.13
N ARG A 30 5.83 -22.72 32.57
CA ARG A 30 5.72 -21.92 31.34
C ARG A 30 5.75 -22.87 30.15
N PRO A 31 4.71 -22.99 29.31
CA PRO A 31 4.94 -23.20 27.90
C PRO A 31 5.53 -21.89 27.38
N GLN A 32 6.68 -22.00 26.73
CA GLN A 32 7.34 -20.90 26.04
C GLN A 32 6.41 -20.45 24.91
N ALA A 33 5.48 -19.54 25.21
CA ALA A 33 4.67 -18.86 24.21
C ALA A 33 5.63 -18.09 23.30
N GLY A 34 5.54 -18.40 22.02
CA GLY A 34 6.39 -17.89 20.96
C GLY A 34 6.46 -16.37 20.95
N ASP A 35 7.57 -15.92 20.39
CA ASP A 35 7.88 -14.55 19.98
C ASP A 35 6.62 -13.72 19.73
N GLY A 36 6.27 -12.87 20.71
CA GLY A 36 5.10 -12.00 20.69
C GLY A 36 5.30 -10.76 19.82
N SER A 37 6.03 -10.90 18.72
CA SER A 37 6.17 -9.84 17.72
C SER A 37 5.01 -9.95 16.74
N THR A 38 3.95 -9.18 16.98
CA THR A 38 2.93 -8.95 15.96
C THR A 38 3.57 -8.11 14.87
N VAL A 39 4.10 -8.74 13.83
CA VAL A 39 4.50 -8.03 12.60
C VAL A 39 3.26 -7.33 12.06
N ALA A 40 3.39 -6.03 11.77
CA ALA A 40 2.34 -5.32 11.06
C ALA A 40 2.12 -6.00 9.70
N PRO A 41 0.90 -6.01 9.14
CA PRO A 41 0.65 -6.61 7.84
C PRO A 41 1.56 -6.07 6.72
N GLU A 42 2.08 -4.84 6.85
CA GLU A 42 3.11 -4.26 5.98
C GLU A 42 4.50 -4.93 6.09
N ASP A 43 4.83 -5.46 7.27
CA ASP A 43 6.09 -6.16 7.60
C ASP A 43 5.95 -7.69 7.49
N ALA A 44 4.74 -8.21 7.29
CA ALA A 44 4.51 -9.61 7.02
C ALA A 44 5.01 -9.93 5.61
N ALA A 45 5.98 -10.84 5.51
CA ALA A 45 6.56 -11.30 4.25
C ALA A 45 5.52 -12.03 3.38
N ARG A 46 4.71 -11.26 2.65
CA ARG A 46 3.93 -11.74 1.51
C ARG A 46 4.71 -11.37 0.25
N PHE A 47 5.13 -12.35 -0.51
CA PHE A 47 5.77 -12.17 -1.81
C PHE A 47 4.75 -12.60 -2.87
N LEU A 48 4.00 -11.62 -3.38
CA LEU A 48 3.10 -11.79 -4.51
C LEU A 48 3.91 -11.66 -5.79
N SER A 49 3.87 -12.67 -6.66
CA SER A 49 4.49 -12.62 -7.99
C SER A 49 3.51 -12.06 -9.01
N CYS A 50 3.94 -11.09 -9.82
CA CYS A 50 3.11 -10.47 -10.86
C CYS A 50 3.80 -10.50 -12.22
N TYR A 51 3.01 -10.39 -13.30
CA TYR A 51 3.55 -10.08 -14.62
C TYR A 51 3.77 -8.57 -14.75
N CYS A 52 4.89 -8.14 -15.32
CA CYS A 52 5.16 -6.73 -15.58
C CYS A 52 5.43 -6.48 -17.07
N SER A 53 4.95 -5.34 -17.56
CA SER A 53 5.22 -4.85 -18.90
C SER A 53 5.10 -3.33 -18.85
N GLY A 54 6.12 -2.60 -19.30
CA GLY A 54 6.21 -1.13 -19.16
C GLY A 54 6.54 -0.66 -17.72
N HIS A 55 6.07 -1.36 -16.69
CA HIS A 55 6.35 -1.07 -15.27
C HIS A 55 7.16 -2.18 -14.57
N CYS A 56 8.15 -2.73 -15.28
CA CYS A 56 9.10 -3.66 -14.66
C CYS A 56 10.19 -2.90 -13.89
N PRO A 57 10.64 -3.40 -12.73
CA PRO A 57 11.89 -2.93 -12.14
C PRO A 57 13.09 -3.30 -13.03
N GLU A 58 14.23 -2.63 -12.84
CA GLU A 58 15.42 -2.82 -13.69
C GLU A 58 16.02 -4.24 -13.60
N ASP A 59 15.86 -4.89 -12.45
CA ASP A 59 16.32 -6.25 -12.17
C ASP A 59 15.27 -7.33 -12.47
N ALA A 60 14.14 -6.95 -13.10
CA ALA A 60 13.12 -7.90 -13.49
C ALA A 60 13.67 -8.97 -14.44
N THR A 61 13.35 -10.23 -14.15
CA THR A 61 13.62 -11.36 -15.05
C THR A 61 12.30 -11.93 -15.57
N ASN A 62 12.29 -12.37 -16.82
CA ASN A 62 11.13 -13.00 -17.46
C ASN A 62 9.82 -12.19 -17.40
N ASN A 63 9.90 -10.84 -17.38
CA ASN A 63 8.73 -9.96 -17.24
C ASN A 63 7.94 -10.23 -15.95
N THR A 64 8.66 -10.46 -14.85
CA THR A 64 8.08 -10.70 -13.53
C THR A 64 8.64 -9.75 -12.49
N CYS A 65 7.81 -9.43 -11.50
CA CYS A 65 8.18 -8.61 -10.34
C CYS A 65 7.52 -9.19 -9.08
N GLU A 66 8.09 -8.88 -7.92
CA GLU A 66 7.55 -9.30 -6.61
C GLU A 66 7.10 -8.08 -5.79
N THR A 67 6.03 -8.24 -5.02
CA THR A 67 5.52 -7.18 -4.13
C THR A 67 4.84 -7.73 -2.88
N ASN A 68 4.78 -6.91 -1.83
CA ASN A 68 3.93 -7.14 -0.66
C ASN A 68 2.51 -6.57 -0.81
N GLY A 69 2.23 -5.87 -1.92
CA GLY A 69 0.95 -5.24 -2.20
C GLY A 69 0.09 -6.05 -3.18
N GLN A 70 -0.09 -5.51 -4.38
CA GLN A 70 -1.03 -6.01 -5.39
C GLN A 70 -0.38 -6.01 -6.77
N CYS A 71 -0.83 -6.92 -7.63
CA CYS A 71 -0.56 -6.80 -9.06
C CYS A 71 -1.54 -5.80 -9.67
N PHE A 72 -1.12 -5.13 -10.74
CA PHE A 72 -2.02 -4.26 -11.50
C PHE A 72 -1.89 -4.48 -13.00
N ALA A 73 -2.95 -4.14 -13.72
CA ALA A 73 -2.94 -3.84 -15.15
C ALA A 73 -3.63 -2.49 -15.37
N ILE A 74 -3.11 -1.68 -16.28
CA ILE A 74 -3.63 -0.35 -16.57
C ILE A 74 -3.64 -0.12 -18.08
N ILE A 75 -4.73 0.46 -18.57
CA ILE A 75 -4.81 0.99 -19.93
C ILE A 75 -4.81 2.51 -19.85
N GLU A 76 -3.90 3.18 -20.58
CA GLU A 76 -3.79 4.64 -20.63
C GLU A 76 -3.82 5.11 -22.09
N GLU A 77 -4.60 6.15 -22.35
CA GLU A 77 -4.64 6.87 -23.63
C GLU A 77 -3.73 8.09 -23.57
N ASP A 78 -2.78 8.19 -24.50
CA ASP A 78 -1.85 9.31 -24.59
C ASP A 78 -2.46 10.55 -25.29
N GLU A 79 -1.65 11.60 -25.45
CA GLU A 79 -2.07 12.85 -26.11
C GLU A 79 -2.40 12.66 -27.60
N ASN A 80 -1.87 11.61 -28.23
CA ASN A 80 -2.13 11.24 -29.61
C ASN A 80 -3.40 10.37 -29.76
N GLY A 81 -4.00 9.95 -28.65
CA GLY A 81 -5.15 9.05 -28.62
C GLY A 81 -4.76 7.57 -28.78
N GLU A 82 -3.49 7.21 -28.61
CA GLU A 82 -3.03 5.83 -28.62
C GLU A 82 -3.23 5.20 -27.23
N ALA A 83 -3.88 4.03 -27.20
CA ALA A 83 -4.13 3.29 -25.97
C ALA A 83 -3.02 2.24 -25.76
N SER A 84 -2.35 2.30 -24.61
CA SER A 84 -1.33 1.34 -24.23
C SER A 84 -1.75 0.55 -22.99
N LEU A 85 -1.56 -0.78 -23.02
CA LEU A 85 -1.80 -1.66 -21.89
C LEU A 85 -0.46 -1.99 -21.22
N THR A 86 -0.32 -1.63 -19.96
CA THR A 86 0.86 -1.92 -19.14
C THR A 86 0.46 -2.63 -17.85
N SER A 87 1.42 -3.27 -17.19
CA SER A 87 1.17 -4.05 -15.98
C SER A 87 2.39 -4.07 -15.07
N GLY A 88 2.18 -4.39 -13.79
CA GLY A 88 3.30 -4.55 -12.86
C GLY A 88 2.90 -4.77 -11.42
N CYS A 89 3.82 -4.41 -10.55
CA CYS A 89 3.73 -4.57 -9.10
C CYS A 89 3.42 -3.24 -8.44
N MET A 90 2.47 -3.25 -7.52
CA MET A 90 2.13 -2.12 -6.66
C MET A 90 2.48 -2.45 -5.21
N LYS A 91 3.14 -1.51 -4.53
CA LYS A 91 3.44 -1.63 -3.09
C LYS A 91 2.15 -1.60 -2.28
N TYR A 92 2.16 -2.25 -1.12
CA TYR A 92 1.00 -2.24 -0.22
C TYR A 92 0.64 -0.82 0.24
N GLU A 93 1.65 -0.05 0.64
CA GLU A 93 1.48 1.35 1.04
C GLU A 93 0.92 2.18 -0.12
N GLY A 94 -0.21 2.84 0.12
CA GLY A 94 -0.88 3.67 -0.89
C GLY A 94 -1.62 2.91 -2.00
N SER A 95 -1.58 1.57 -2.04
CA SER A 95 -2.31 0.76 -3.04
C SER A 95 -3.80 1.08 -3.09
N HIS A 96 -4.42 1.30 -1.93
CA HIS A 96 -5.85 1.62 -1.85
C HIS A 96 -6.23 2.90 -2.62
N PHE A 97 -5.32 3.88 -2.68
CA PHE A 97 -5.53 5.12 -3.40
C PHE A 97 -5.20 4.96 -4.89
N GLN A 98 -4.18 4.17 -5.23
CA GLN A 98 -3.76 3.99 -6.62
C GLN A 98 -4.69 3.05 -7.41
N CYS A 99 -5.24 2.02 -6.76
CA CYS A 99 -6.20 1.10 -7.38
C CYS A 99 -7.61 1.69 -7.48
N LYS A 100 -7.89 2.79 -6.77
CA LYS A 100 -9.11 3.58 -6.95
C LYS A 100 -8.79 4.71 -7.92
N ASP A 101 -8.96 4.44 -9.21
CA ASP A 101 -8.68 5.42 -10.26
C ASP A 101 -9.34 6.78 -9.96
N SER A 102 -8.67 7.87 -10.33
CA SER A 102 -9.18 9.22 -10.11
C SER A 102 -10.13 9.58 -11.25
N PRO A 103 -11.42 9.89 -10.98
CA PRO A 103 -12.35 10.28 -12.03
C PRO A 103 -11.98 11.62 -12.70
N ASN A 104 -11.05 12.37 -12.10
CA ASN A 104 -10.56 13.66 -12.60
C ASN A 104 -9.16 13.56 -13.23
N ALA A 105 -8.70 12.35 -13.59
CA ALA A 105 -7.46 12.18 -14.32
C ALA A 105 -7.53 12.97 -15.64
N GLN A 106 -6.43 13.66 -15.99
CA GLN A 106 -6.37 14.46 -17.22
C GLN A 106 -6.39 13.56 -18.47
N THR A 107 -5.73 12.41 -18.39
CA THR A 107 -5.73 11.37 -19.42
C THR A 107 -6.80 10.33 -19.12
N ARG A 108 -7.38 9.76 -20.18
CA ARG A 108 -8.30 8.62 -20.03
C ARG A 108 -7.48 7.40 -19.68
N ARG A 109 -7.82 6.78 -18.55
CA ARG A 109 -7.20 5.54 -18.12
C ARG A 109 -8.14 4.70 -17.29
N THR A 110 -7.78 3.45 -17.09
CA THR A 110 -8.45 2.54 -16.15
C THR A 110 -7.43 1.57 -15.60
N ILE A 111 -7.34 1.49 -14.28
CA ILE A 111 -6.47 0.56 -13.56
C ILE A 111 -7.32 -0.49 -12.84
N GLU A 112 -6.89 -1.74 -12.92
CA GLU A 112 -7.44 -2.86 -12.15
C GLU A 112 -6.34 -3.53 -11.35
N CYS A 113 -6.66 -3.88 -10.11
CA CYS A 113 -5.72 -4.50 -9.17
C CYS A 113 -6.24 -5.85 -8.66
N CYS A 114 -5.32 -6.77 -8.37
CA CYS A 114 -5.61 -8.11 -7.89
C CYS A 114 -4.50 -8.64 -6.94
N SER A 115 -4.79 -9.71 -6.20
CA SER A 115 -3.95 -10.14 -5.06
C SER A 115 -3.65 -11.65 -5.00
N THR A 116 -3.53 -12.32 -6.14
CA THR A 116 -3.07 -13.71 -6.24
C THR A 116 -1.96 -13.83 -7.28
N ASP A 117 -1.09 -14.84 -7.20
CA ASP A 117 0.08 -14.91 -8.08
C ASP A 117 -0.32 -14.88 -9.57
N PHE A 118 0.37 -14.01 -10.31
CA PHE A 118 0.20 -13.75 -11.73
C PHE A 118 -1.24 -13.39 -12.16
N CYS A 119 -2.08 -12.93 -11.23
CA CYS A 119 -3.48 -12.61 -11.50
C CYS A 119 -3.68 -11.53 -12.57
N ASN A 120 -2.68 -10.68 -12.79
CA ASN A 120 -2.74 -9.59 -13.75
C ASN A 120 -2.45 -9.99 -15.20
N ARG A 121 -2.21 -11.28 -15.49
CA ARG A 121 -2.08 -11.78 -16.87
C ARG A 121 -3.37 -11.71 -17.67
N ASP A 122 -4.50 -11.90 -16.98
CA ASP A 122 -5.82 -12.00 -17.61
C ASP A 122 -6.63 -10.70 -17.47
N LEU A 123 -6.12 -9.72 -16.71
CA LEU A 123 -6.76 -8.41 -16.55
C LEU A 123 -6.73 -7.65 -17.89
N GLN A 124 -7.90 -7.23 -18.33
CA GLN A 124 -8.10 -6.47 -19.56
C GLN A 124 -8.95 -5.23 -19.25
N PRO A 125 -8.40 -4.25 -18.51
CA PRO A 125 -9.11 -3.01 -18.23
C PRO A 125 -9.45 -2.31 -19.55
N THR A 126 -10.61 -1.65 -19.58
CA THR A 126 -11.09 -0.90 -20.76
C THR A 126 -11.13 0.58 -20.44
N LEU A 127 -10.72 1.43 -21.39
CA LEU A 127 -10.79 2.88 -21.22
C LEU A 127 -12.22 3.35 -20.92
N PRO A 128 -12.39 4.37 -20.05
CA PRO A 128 -13.70 4.96 -19.81
C PRO A 128 -14.24 5.59 -21.10
N PRO A 129 -15.56 5.72 -21.30
CA PRO A 129 -16.10 6.36 -22.50
C PRO A 129 -15.50 7.76 -22.75
N PRO A 130 -15.27 8.17 -24.00
CA PRO A 130 -14.81 9.52 -24.31
C PRO A 130 -15.81 10.57 -23.80
N ILE A 131 -15.31 11.64 -23.19
CA ILE A 131 -16.15 12.77 -22.81
C ILE A 131 -16.59 13.49 -24.11
N PRO A 132 -17.90 13.64 -24.37
CA PRO A 132 -18.37 14.36 -25.55
C PRO A 132 -17.84 15.80 -25.54
N GLY A 133 -17.02 16.17 -26.53
CA GLY A 133 -16.55 17.55 -26.73
C GLY A 133 -15.03 17.77 -26.60
N SER A 134 -14.23 16.77 -26.25
CA SER A 134 -12.75 16.92 -26.13
C SER A 134 -12.00 16.98 -27.47
N LYS A 135 -12.65 16.71 -28.60
CA LYS A 135 -12.06 16.84 -29.95
C LYS A 135 -12.14 18.27 -30.51
N LEU A 136 -11.84 19.29 -29.70
CA LEU A 136 -11.77 20.68 -30.16
C LEU A 136 -10.52 21.38 -29.60
N HIS A 137 -9.34 20.83 -29.88
CA HIS A 137 -8.11 21.63 -29.91
C HIS A 137 -7.31 21.24 -31.15
N VAL A 138 -7.85 21.65 -32.31
CA VAL A 138 -7.05 21.87 -33.51
C VAL A 138 -7.22 23.35 -33.83
N THR A 139 -6.23 24.16 -33.47
CA THR A 139 -6.05 25.53 -33.97
C THR A 139 -4.57 25.78 -34.11
#